data_AF-A0A3D2FCL5-F1
#
_entry.id   AF-A0A3D2FCL5-F1
#
_cell.length_a   1.000
_cell.length_b   1.000
_cell.length_c   1.000
_cell.angle_alpha   90.00
_cell.angle_beta   90.00
_cell.angle_gamma   90.00
#
_symmetry.space_group_name_H-M   'P 1'
#
loop_
_entity.id
_entity.type
_entity.pdbx_description
1 polymer ?
#
loop_
_entity_poly.entity_id
_entity_poly.type
_entity_poly.pdbx_seq_one_letter_code
_entity_poly.pdbx_strand_id
1 'polypeptide(L)'
;MAVFSYPNFKTQHGYMTKTAQTAYVGNAMDAGLLPSDTMRRADLVTLKAPNDPSQPIQFWQLFSVLGPDPIVAIVESFYERVFADEPWFTSVFERVGGVEHHTMTQASMWADVMGGGPYYHGADFRLSFHHTHNAIALMNDRGAERWVTLMNATLDANGVHMTDDPRVRIAINTFLAHFLGKYAQEFNFGDIGAFGETNAAVA
;
A
#
# COMPACT_ATOMS: atom_id res chain seq x y z
N MET A 1 3.02 -28.74 2.65
CA MET A 1 3.23 -27.29 2.44
C MET A 1 1.95 -26.74 1.87
N ALA A 2 1.43 -25.62 2.39
CA ALA A 2 0.27 -24.98 1.79
C ALA A 2 0.67 -24.46 0.41
N VAL A 3 0.00 -24.94 -0.63
CA VAL A 3 0.12 -24.38 -1.99
C VAL A 3 -1.11 -23.51 -2.16
N PHE A 4 -0.93 -22.20 -2.20
CA PHE A 4 -2.02 -21.28 -2.43
C PHE A 4 -2.36 -21.26 -3.94
N SER A 5 -3.65 -21.26 -4.25
CA SER A 5 -4.13 -21.18 -5.64
C SER A 5 -4.45 -19.72 -5.96
N TYR A 6 -3.45 -18.97 -6.44
CA TYR A 6 -3.70 -17.60 -6.88
C TYR A 6 -4.38 -17.54 -8.25
N PRO A 7 -5.23 -16.52 -8.49
CA PRO A 7 -5.76 -16.23 -9.82
C PRO A 7 -4.65 -15.90 -10.84
N ASN A 8 -3.47 -15.48 -10.38
CA ASN A 8 -2.32 -15.11 -11.20
C ASN A 8 -2.66 -14.05 -12.24
N PHE A 9 -3.22 -12.93 -11.78
CA PHE A 9 -3.58 -11.81 -12.66
C PHE A 9 -2.39 -11.35 -13.50
N LYS A 10 -2.69 -10.89 -14.72
CA LYS A 10 -1.66 -10.35 -15.62
C LYS A 10 -1.08 -9.07 -15.00
N THR A 11 0.23 -9.07 -14.81
CA THR A 11 0.96 -7.95 -14.20
C THR A 11 1.72 -7.12 -15.22
N GLN A 12 1.87 -5.83 -14.93
CA GLN A 12 2.69 -4.89 -15.69
C GLN A 12 3.22 -3.82 -14.74
N HIS A 13 4.42 -3.28 -15.02
CA HIS A 13 4.88 -2.09 -14.33
C HIS A 13 3.97 -0.91 -14.65
N GLY A 14 3.43 -0.29 -13.60
CA GLY A 14 2.79 1.01 -13.65
C GLY A 14 3.80 2.15 -13.57
N TYR A 15 3.29 3.36 -13.41
CA TYR A 15 4.10 4.58 -13.36
C TYR A 15 4.96 4.66 -12.10
N MET A 16 4.55 4.02 -11.00
CA MET A 16 5.19 4.10 -9.69
C MET A 16 5.82 2.79 -9.25
N THR A 17 5.46 1.64 -9.86
CA THR A 17 5.93 0.31 -9.42
C THR A 17 7.45 0.25 -9.25
N LYS A 18 8.22 0.69 -10.25
CA LYS A 18 9.68 0.55 -10.22
C LYS A 18 10.33 1.49 -9.22
N THR A 19 9.83 2.72 -9.11
CA THR A 19 10.33 3.72 -8.17
C THR A 19 10.07 3.27 -6.73
N ALA A 20 8.85 2.83 -6.41
CA ALA A 20 8.49 2.32 -5.09
C ALA A 20 9.28 1.06 -4.73
N GLN A 21 9.40 0.10 -5.66
CA GLN A 21 10.23 -1.09 -5.47
C GLN A 21 11.69 -0.71 -5.17
N THR A 22 12.29 0.19 -5.96
CA THR A 22 13.69 0.57 -5.80
C THR A 22 13.93 1.29 -4.48
N ALA A 23 13.04 2.22 -4.10
CA ALA A 23 13.12 2.94 -2.84
C ALA A 23 12.99 2.00 -1.63
N TYR A 24 12.01 1.10 -1.65
CA TYR A 24 11.84 0.10 -0.58
C TYR A 24 13.05 -0.83 -0.49
N VAL A 25 13.50 -1.40 -1.61
CA VAL A 25 14.64 -2.33 -1.61
C VAL A 25 15.90 -1.64 -1.12
N GLY A 26 16.16 -0.40 -1.52
CA GLY A 26 17.26 0.41 -0.98
C GLY A 26 17.24 0.46 0.54
N ASN A 27 16.13 0.96 1.11
CA ASN A 27 15.97 1.10 2.55
C ASN A 27 16.02 -0.26 3.29
N ALA A 28 15.42 -1.30 2.71
CA ALA A 28 15.38 -2.63 3.30
C ALA A 28 16.76 -3.32 3.27
N MET A 29 17.59 -3.08 2.26
CA MET A 29 18.98 -3.53 2.24
C MET A 29 19.82 -2.81 3.31
N ASP A 30 19.65 -1.49 3.44
CA ASP A 30 20.37 -0.70 4.46
C ASP A 30 19.98 -1.13 5.89
N ALA A 31 18.73 -1.56 6.07
CA ALA A 31 18.22 -2.13 7.32
C ALA A 31 18.57 -3.62 7.53
N GLY A 32 19.25 -4.26 6.58
CA GLY A 32 19.59 -5.70 6.65
C GLY A 32 18.38 -6.64 6.51
N LEU A 33 17.24 -6.14 6.05
CA LEU A 33 16.02 -6.92 5.80
C LEU A 33 16.08 -7.65 4.45
N LEU A 34 16.88 -7.16 3.51
CA LEU A 34 17.06 -7.77 2.20
C LEU A 34 18.55 -7.96 1.87
N PRO A 35 18.93 -9.03 1.14
CA PRO A 35 20.29 -9.21 0.66
C PRO A 35 20.78 -8.03 -0.19
N SER A 36 22.07 -7.70 -0.11
CA SER A 36 22.65 -6.57 -0.86
C SER A 36 22.65 -6.75 -2.38
N ASP A 37 22.41 -7.96 -2.87
CA ASP A 37 22.25 -8.29 -4.29
C ASP A 37 20.78 -8.37 -4.74
N THR A 38 19.82 -7.98 -3.90
CA THR A 38 18.37 -8.13 -4.16
C THR A 38 17.95 -7.56 -5.52
N MET A 39 18.45 -6.39 -5.91
CA MET A 39 18.11 -5.78 -7.21
C MET A 39 18.55 -6.60 -8.43
N ARG A 40 19.44 -7.59 -8.25
CA ARG A 40 19.93 -8.52 -9.29
C ARG A 40 19.22 -9.87 -9.25
N ARG A 41 18.41 -10.13 -8.22
CA ARG A 41 17.69 -11.39 -8.00
C ARG A 41 16.30 -11.32 -8.62
N ALA A 42 16.13 -12.00 -9.77
CA ALA A 42 14.89 -11.98 -10.55
C ALA A 42 13.66 -12.47 -9.76
N ASP A 43 13.86 -13.40 -8.83
CA ASP A 43 12.87 -13.93 -7.90
C ASP A 43 12.39 -12.89 -6.88
N LEU A 44 13.21 -11.90 -6.54
CA LEU A 44 12.84 -10.85 -5.60
C LEU A 44 12.23 -9.63 -6.30
N VAL A 45 12.63 -9.33 -7.55
CA VAL A 45 12.16 -8.14 -8.28
C VAL A 45 11.00 -8.40 -9.24
N THR A 46 10.57 -9.67 -9.41
CA THR A 46 9.40 -10.04 -10.22
C THR A 46 8.10 -9.46 -9.64
N LEU A 47 7.10 -9.24 -10.51
CA LEU A 47 5.73 -8.84 -10.15
C LEU A 47 4.82 -10.03 -9.81
N LYS A 48 5.33 -11.27 -9.91
CA LYS A 48 4.56 -12.47 -9.57
C LYS A 48 4.86 -12.91 -8.15
N ALA A 49 3.81 -13.08 -7.35
CA ALA A 49 3.95 -13.57 -5.99
C ALA A 49 4.42 -15.04 -5.98
N PRO A 50 5.29 -15.43 -5.02
CA PRO A 50 5.71 -16.81 -4.87
C PRO A 50 4.61 -17.67 -4.23
N ASN A 51 4.40 -18.88 -4.76
CA ASN A 51 3.54 -19.89 -4.13
C ASN A 51 4.21 -20.60 -2.94
N ASP A 52 5.53 -20.49 -2.78
CA ASP A 52 6.25 -21.06 -1.66
C ASP A 52 5.95 -20.27 -0.38
N PRO A 53 5.28 -20.86 0.63
CA PRO A 53 4.90 -20.16 1.86
C PRO A 53 6.09 -19.67 2.70
N SER A 54 7.31 -20.16 2.45
CA SER A 54 8.52 -19.69 3.12
C SER A 54 9.06 -18.38 2.55
N GLN A 55 8.59 -17.96 1.38
CA GLN A 55 8.99 -16.70 0.76
C GLN A 55 7.94 -15.60 1.03
N PRO A 56 8.35 -14.38 1.41
CA PRO A 56 7.40 -13.29 1.56
C PRO A 56 6.83 -12.85 0.22
N ILE A 57 5.58 -12.38 0.23
CA ILE A 57 5.00 -11.65 -0.91
C ILE A 57 5.49 -10.20 -0.79
N GLN A 58 6.15 -9.70 -1.83
CA GLN A 58 6.53 -8.30 -1.89
C GLN A 58 5.35 -7.46 -2.36
N PHE A 59 5.23 -6.21 -1.90
CA PHE A 59 4.02 -5.43 -2.21
C PHE A 59 3.83 -5.17 -3.71
N TRP A 60 4.90 -5.09 -4.50
CA TRP A 60 4.84 -4.96 -5.96
C TRP A 60 4.38 -6.25 -6.67
N GLN A 61 4.09 -7.31 -5.92
CA GLN A 61 3.55 -8.57 -6.41
C GLN A 61 2.06 -8.75 -6.08
N LEU A 62 1.50 -7.90 -5.21
CA LEU A 62 0.14 -8.06 -4.68
C LEU A 62 -0.92 -8.09 -5.77
N PHE A 63 -0.75 -7.35 -6.88
CA PHE A 63 -1.73 -7.36 -7.95
C PHE A 63 -1.86 -8.75 -8.59
N SER A 64 -0.78 -9.54 -8.67
CA SER A 64 -0.84 -10.90 -9.21
C SER A 64 -1.74 -11.84 -8.39
N VAL A 65 -1.97 -11.52 -7.12
CA VAL A 65 -2.78 -12.29 -6.17
C VAL A 65 -4.19 -11.72 -6.05
N LEU A 66 -4.30 -10.41 -5.83
CA LEU A 66 -5.56 -9.73 -5.52
C LEU A 66 -6.35 -9.37 -6.79
N GLY A 67 -5.69 -8.80 -7.79
CA GLY A 67 -6.37 -8.16 -8.91
C GLY A 67 -7.12 -6.88 -8.50
N PRO A 68 -7.92 -6.31 -9.42
CA PRO A 68 -8.53 -4.99 -9.23
C PRO A 68 -9.64 -4.98 -8.17
N ASP A 69 -10.56 -5.94 -8.20
CA ASP A 69 -11.79 -5.86 -7.41
C ASP A 69 -11.53 -5.88 -5.89
N PRO A 70 -10.68 -6.77 -5.35
CA PRO A 70 -10.36 -6.74 -3.92
C PRO A 70 -9.64 -5.45 -3.48
N ILE A 71 -8.78 -4.88 -4.34
CA ILE A 71 -8.11 -3.61 -4.07
C ILE A 71 -9.15 -2.49 -3.97
N VAL A 72 -10.08 -2.41 -4.93
CA VAL A 72 -11.15 -1.40 -4.93
C VAL A 72 -12.02 -1.57 -3.69
N ALA A 73 -12.46 -2.78 -3.36
CA ALA A 73 -13.32 -3.04 -2.21
C ALA A 73 -12.69 -2.64 -0.87
N ILE A 74 -11.40 -2.94 -0.66
CA ILE A 74 -10.67 -2.53 0.56
C ILE A 74 -10.61 -1.00 0.65
N VAL A 75 -10.26 -0.33 -0.45
CA VAL A 75 -10.14 1.13 -0.48
C VAL A 75 -11.49 1.83 -0.34
N GLU A 76 -12.55 1.28 -0.93
CA GLU A 76 -13.92 1.77 -0.78
C GLU A 76 -14.34 1.71 0.69
N SER A 77 -14.17 0.54 1.33
CA SER A 77 -14.48 0.37 2.76
C SER A 77 -13.68 1.32 3.65
N PHE A 78 -12.45 1.66 3.27
CA PHE A 78 -11.67 2.68 3.95
C PHE A 78 -12.34 4.06 3.83
N TYR A 79 -12.69 4.49 2.63
CA TYR A 79 -13.30 5.81 2.45
C TYR A 79 -14.72 5.92 3.01
N GLU A 80 -15.51 4.85 3.01
CA GLU A 80 -16.78 4.83 3.75
C GLU A 80 -16.56 5.16 5.23
N ARG A 81 -15.50 4.61 5.85
CA ARG A 81 -15.15 4.92 7.25
C ARG A 81 -14.65 6.35 7.41
N VAL A 82 -13.84 6.85 6.49
CA VAL A 82 -13.38 8.25 6.48
C VAL A 82 -14.56 9.23 6.41
N PHE A 83 -15.58 8.93 5.59
CA PHE A 83 -16.75 9.79 5.43
C PHE A 83 -17.79 9.63 6.54
N ALA A 84 -17.74 8.54 7.30
CA ALA A 84 -18.52 8.35 8.51
C ALA A 84 -17.82 8.87 9.78
N ASP A 85 -16.62 9.46 9.65
CA ASP A 85 -15.78 9.88 10.77
C ASP A 85 -16.13 11.29 11.29
N GLU A 86 -15.33 11.78 12.25
CA GLU A 86 -15.48 13.10 12.84
C GLU A 86 -15.33 14.22 11.80
N PRO A 87 -16.17 15.28 11.86
CA PRO A 87 -16.19 16.34 10.84
C PRO A 87 -14.85 17.04 10.60
N TRP A 88 -13.99 17.16 11.61
CA TRP A 88 -12.67 17.79 11.47
C TRP A 88 -11.75 17.01 10.52
N PHE A 89 -11.92 15.68 10.45
CA PHE A 89 -11.15 14.79 9.59
C PHE A 89 -11.83 14.69 8.21
N THR A 90 -13.13 14.36 8.19
CA THR A 90 -13.92 14.17 6.97
C THR A 90 -13.94 15.41 6.08
N SER A 91 -14.07 16.61 6.66
CA SER A 91 -14.17 17.86 5.88
C SER A 91 -12.95 18.19 5.02
N VAL A 92 -11.79 17.57 5.27
CA VAL A 92 -10.62 17.72 4.39
C VAL A 92 -10.80 16.93 3.10
N PHE A 93 -11.41 15.74 3.17
CA PHE A 93 -11.70 14.90 2.01
C PHE A 93 -12.88 15.43 1.19
N GLU A 94 -13.95 15.90 1.84
CA GLU A 94 -15.15 16.42 1.19
C GLU A 94 -14.86 17.61 0.26
N ARG A 95 -13.87 18.44 0.60
CA ARG A 95 -13.45 19.58 -0.23
C ARG A 95 -12.85 19.16 -1.58
N VAL A 96 -12.37 17.93 -1.68
CA VAL A 96 -11.70 17.39 -2.87
C VAL A 96 -12.68 16.59 -3.72
N GLY A 97 -13.52 15.76 -3.10
CA GLY A 97 -14.49 14.90 -3.78
C GLY A 97 -15.21 13.97 -2.82
N GLY A 98 -16.18 13.19 -3.33
CA GLY A 98 -16.91 12.19 -2.56
C GLY A 98 -16.18 10.84 -2.44
N VAL A 99 -16.81 9.87 -1.78
CA VAL A 99 -16.27 8.52 -1.55
C VAL A 99 -15.77 7.86 -2.84
N GLU A 100 -16.55 7.89 -3.92
CA GLU A 100 -16.17 7.28 -5.20
C GLU A 100 -14.90 7.91 -5.79
N HIS A 101 -14.77 9.24 -5.75
CA HIS A 101 -13.61 9.96 -6.26
C HIS A 101 -12.32 9.51 -5.58
N HIS A 102 -12.36 9.47 -4.25
CA HIS A 102 -11.23 9.07 -3.43
C HIS A 102 -10.90 7.60 -3.58
N THR A 103 -11.94 6.76 -3.62
CA THR A 103 -11.82 5.31 -3.83
C THR A 103 -11.08 5.01 -5.13
N MET A 104 -11.58 5.54 -6.25
CA MET A 104 -10.97 5.29 -7.55
C MET A 104 -9.55 5.84 -7.64
N THR A 105 -9.28 6.99 -7.00
CA THR A 105 -7.95 7.61 -7.00
C THR A 105 -6.94 6.77 -6.23
N GLN A 106 -7.25 6.38 -4.99
CA GLN A 106 -6.33 5.60 -4.16
C GLN A 106 -6.21 4.15 -4.63
N ALA A 107 -7.30 3.51 -5.07
CA ALA A 107 -7.26 2.15 -5.62
C ALA A 107 -6.40 2.09 -6.89
N SER A 108 -6.46 3.11 -7.75
CA SER A 108 -5.58 3.22 -8.92
C SER A 108 -4.11 3.33 -8.52
N MET A 109 -3.80 4.10 -7.46
CA MET A 109 -2.44 4.19 -6.92
C MET A 109 -1.95 2.85 -6.38
N TRP A 110 -2.78 2.14 -5.61
CA TRP A 110 -2.46 0.81 -5.11
C TRP A 110 -2.21 -0.16 -6.25
N ALA A 111 -3.13 -0.27 -7.21
CA ALA A 111 -2.99 -1.15 -8.35
C ALA A 111 -1.73 -0.85 -9.18
N ASP A 112 -1.39 0.43 -9.38
CA ASP A 112 -0.17 0.83 -10.08
C ASP A 112 1.09 0.35 -9.34
N VAL A 113 1.21 0.68 -8.05
CA VAL A 113 2.38 0.27 -7.25
C VAL A 113 2.47 -1.25 -7.10
N MET A 114 1.34 -1.94 -6.97
CA MET A 114 1.25 -3.39 -6.74
C MET A 114 1.47 -4.24 -8.00
N GLY A 115 1.75 -3.62 -9.15
CA GLY A 115 2.12 -4.32 -10.39
C GLY A 115 0.95 -4.59 -11.36
N GLY A 116 -0.14 -3.84 -11.25
CA GLY A 116 -1.30 -3.95 -12.14
C GLY A 116 -1.16 -3.22 -13.48
N GLY A 117 -0.21 -2.28 -13.58
CA GLY A 117 0.01 -1.46 -14.77
C GLY A 117 -0.26 0.02 -14.52
N PRO A 118 -0.25 0.85 -15.58
CA PRO A 118 -0.21 2.31 -15.48
C PRO A 118 -1.56 2.94 -15.11
N TYR A 119 -2.11 2.58 -13.94
CA TYR A 119 -3.42 3.07 -13.47
C TYR A 119 -3.35 4.48 -12.85
N TYR A 120 -2.19 4.90 -12.31
CA TYR A 120 -2.10 6.15 -11.56
C TYR A 120 -1.35 7.26 -12.33
N HIS A 121 -2.04 7.84 -13.31
CA HIS A 121 -1.51 8.96 -14.09
C HIS A 121 -1.05 10.12 -13.19
N GLY A 122 0.13 10.67 -13.50
CA GLY A 122 0.78 11.74 -12.75
C GLY A 122 1.70 11.25 -11.63
N ALA A 123 1.66 9.96 -11.27
CA ALA A 123 2.64 9.28 -10.42
C ALA A 123 3.00 10.06 -9.13
N ASP A 124 4.28 10.08 -8.75
CA ASP A 124 4.79 10.80 -7.57
C ASP A 124 4.43 12.29 -7.56
N PHE A 125 4.39 12.96 -8.72
CA PHE A 125 4.00 14.37 -8.78
C PHE A 125 2.55 14.56 -8.30
N ARG A 126 1.62 13.76 -8.82
CA ARG A 126 0.20 13.81 -8.41
C ARG A 126 0.05 13.46 -6.93
N LEU A 127 0.79 12.46 -6.46
CA LEU A 127 0.75 12.03 -5.06
C LEU A 127 1.28 13.11 -4.11
N SER A 128 2.41 13.73 -4.46
CA SER A 128 2.96 14.85 -3.69
C SER A 128 2.03 16.06 -3.72
N PHE A 129 1.46 16.40 -4.88
CA PHE A 129 0.48 17.49 -5.00
C PHE A 129 -0.74 17.24 -4.09
N HIS A 130 -1.27 16.02 -4.06
CA HIS A 130 -2.37 15.67 -3.18
C HIS A 130 -2.03 15.95 -1.70
N HIS A 131 -0.89 15.47 -1.20
CA HIS A 131 -0.54 15.67 0.22
C HIS A 131 -0.15 17.11 0.56
N THR A 132 0.47 17.83 -0.36
CA THR A 132 0.95 19.21 -0.11
C THR A 132 -0.12 20.28 -0.32
N HIS A 133 -1.15 20.02 -1.12
CA HIS A 133 -2.17 21.02 -1.46
C HIS A 133 -3.58 20.62 -1.01
N ASN A 134 -3.96 19.35 -1.18
CA ASN A 134 -5.33 18.90 -0.94
C ASN A 134 -5.52 18.36 0.48
N ALA A 135 -4.54 17.61 0.99
CA ALA A 135 -4.61 16.94 2.28
C ALA A 135 -3.70 17.57 3.35
N ILE A 136 -3.07 18.72 3.07
CA ILE A 136 -2.06 19.33 3.95
C ILE A 136 -2.53 19.56 5.39
N ALA A 137 -3.82 19.82 5.58
CA ALA A 137 -4.43 19.97 6.91
C ALA A 137 -4.40 18.69 7.77
N LEU A 138 -4.25 17.52 7.13
CA LEU A 138 -4.12 16.22 7.79
C LEU A 138 -2.69 15.66 7.73
N MET A 139 -1.76 16.34 7.05
CA MET A 139 -0.35 15.97 7.05
C MET A 139 0.30 16.47 8.34
N ASN A 140 -0.11 15.88 9.47
CA ASN A 140 0.44 16.06 10.82
C ASN A 140 0.13 14.80 11.65
N ASP A 141 0.70 14.72 12.86
CA ASP A 141 0.57 13.56 13.75
C ASP A 141 -0.89 13.13 13.98
N ARG A 142 -1.78 14.08 14.29
CA ARG A 142 -3.20 13.79 14.58
C ARG A 142 -3.93 13.23 13.35
N GLY A 143 -3.69 13.83 12.18
CA GLY A 143 -4.30 13.36 10.93
C GLY A 143 -3.76 11.99 10.52
N ALA A 144 -2.45 11.78 10.63
CA ALA A 144 -1.81 10.52 10.33
C ALA A 144 -2.26 9.40 11.28
N GLU A 145 -2.32 9.66 12.59
CA GLU A 145 -2.80 8.69 13.59
C GLU A 145 -4.24 8.26 13.31
N ARG A 146 -5.10 9.23 12.96
CA ARG A 146 -6.49 8.92 12.61
C ARG A 146 -6.58 8.09 11.33
N TRP A 147 -5.81 8.45 10.31
CA TRP A 147 -5.74 7.70 9.06
C TRP A 147 -5.30 6.25 9.29
N VAL A 148 -4.23 6.03 10.07
CA VAL A 148 -3.71 4.70 10.42
C VAL A 148 -4.76 3.90 11.20
N THR A 149 -5.44 4.52 12.15
CA THR A 149 -6.51 3.88 12.94
C THR A 149 -7.64 3.38 12.04
N LEU A 150 -8.13 4.23 11.13
CA LEU A 150 -9.20 3.87 10.20
C LEU A 150 -8.75 2.79 9.22
N MET A 151 -7.51 2.87 8.70
CA MET A 151 -6.98 1.87 7.79
C MET A 151 -6.83 0.50 8.48
N ASN A 152 -6.31 0.44 9.70
CA ASN A 152 -6.26 -0.81 10.47
C ASN A 152 -7.64 -1.42 10.67
N ALA A 153 -8.62 -0.62 11.13
CA ALA A 153 -10.00 -1.09 11.27
C ALA A 153 -10.62 -1.56 9.94
N THR A 154 -10.22 -0.94 8.83
CA THR A 154 -10.63 -1.36 7.48
C THR A 154 -10.05 -2.73 7.17
N LEU A 155 -8.73 -2.88 7.28
CA LEU A 155 -8.04 -4.09 6.90
C LEU A 155 -8.50 -5.28 7.77
N ASP A 156 -8.78 -5.06 9.05
CA ASP A 156 -9.27 -6.09 9.97
C ASP A 156 -10.69 -6.55 9.63
N ALA A 157 -11.55 -5.63 9.18
CA ALA A 157 -12.92 -5.95 8.75
C ALA A 157 -13.00 -6.54 7.34
N ASN A 158 -11.98 -6.35 6.51
CA ASN A 158 -11.97 -6.71 5.08
C ASN A 158 -11.06 -7.92 4.77
N GLY A 159 -10.81 -8.79 5.76
CA GLY A 159 -10.02 -10.01 5.56
C GLY A 159 -10.54 -10.91 4.43
N VAL A 160 -11.84 -10.89 4.16
CA VAL A 160 -12.48 -11.61 3.04
C VAL A 160 -11.91 -11.24 1.66
N HIS A 161 -11.35 -10.03 1.53
CA HIS A 161 -10.73 -9.53 0.30
C HIS A 161 -9.23 -9.85 0.21
N MET A 162 -8.63 -10.48 1.22
CA MET A 162 -7.18 -10.69 1.32
C MET A 162 -6.73 -12.15 1.12
N THR A 163 -7.58 -12.99 0.53
CA THR A 163 -7.34 -14.44 0.37
C THR A 163 -7.12 -15.17 1.70
N ASP A 164 -6.97 -16.49 1.66
CA ASP A 164 -6.61 -17.28 2.85
C ASP A 164 -5.09 -17.30 3.12
N ASP A 165 -4.28 -16.64 2.28
CA ASP A 165 -2.83 -16.55 2.48
C ASP A 165 -2.48 -15.39 3.43
N PRO A 166 -2.00 -15.67 4.66
CA PRO A 166 -1.71 -14.63 5.65
C PRO A 166 -0.62 -13.64 5.18
N ARG A 167 0.22 -14.04 4.22
CA ARG A 167 1.29 -13.17 3.68
C ARG A 167 0.72 -11.99 2.90
N VAL A 168 -0.52 -12.06 2.40
CA VAL A 168 -1.17 -10.96 1.69
C VAL A 168 -1.38 -9.76 2.63
N ARG A 169 -1.91 -9.98 3.84
CA ARG A 169 -2.07 -8.90 4.82
C ARG A 169 -0.71 -8.29 5.22
N ILE A 170 0.31 -9.14 5.43
CA ILE A 170 1.67 -8.69 5.77
C ILE A 170 2.28 -7.84 4.64
N ALA A 171 2.06 -8.22 3.39
CA ALA A 171 2.52 -7.46 2.22
C ALA A 171 1.80 -6.11 2.09
N ILE A 172 0.49 -6.05 2.39
CA ILE A 172 -0.28 -4.79 2.44
C ILE A 172 0.26 -3.90 3.58
N ASN A 173 0.51 -4.45 4.76
CA ASN A 173 1.10 -3.71 5.87
C ASN A 173 2.48 -3.13 5.51
N THR A 174 3.30 -3.92 4.80
CA THR A 174 4.62 -3.50 4.31
C THR A 174 4.51 -2.33 3.32
N PHE A 175 3.55 -2.40 2.39
CA PHE A 175 3.24 -1.31 1.47
C PHE A 175 2.85 -0.03 2.22
N LEU A 176 1.89 -0.13 3.14
CA LEU A 176 1.40 1.02 3.89
C LEU A 176 2.49 1.62 4.79
N ALA A 177 3.29 0.79 5.46
CA ALA A 177 4.40 1.23 6.29
C ALA A 177 5.49 1.94 5.47
N HIS A 178 5.79 1.46 4.26
CA HIS A 178 6.74 2.11 3.36
C HIS A 178 6.29 3.53 2.99
N PHE A 179 5.02 3.70 2.59
CA PHE A 179 4.49 5.02 2.21
C PHE A 179 4.30 5.94 3.43
N LEU A 180 3.80 5.43 4.55
CA LEU A 180 3.68 6.20 5.78
C LEU A 180 5.04 6.69 6.26
N GLY A 181 6.08 5.84 6.21
CA GLY A 181 7.46 6.23 6.56
C GLY A 181 8.00 7.34 5.66
N LYS A 182 7.71 7.30 4.35
CA LYS A 182 8.03 8.39 3.42
C LYS A 182 7.36 9.70 3.86
N TYR A 183 6.09 9.68 4.21
CA TYR A 183 5.36 10.88 4.64
C TYR A 183 5.77 11.37 6.01
N ALA A 184 6.08 10.47 6.95
CA ALA A 184 6.61 10.84 8.25
C ALA A 184 7.92 11.61 8.12
N GLN A 185 8.80 11.22 7.19
CA GLN A 185 10.01 11.96 6.87
C GLN A 185 9.72 13.30 6.17
N GLU A 186 8.84 13.31 5.16
CA GLU A 186 8.53 14.51 4.36
C GLU A 186 7.83 15.61 5.16
N PHE A 187 6.93 15.23 6.06
CA PHE A 187 6.09 16.15 6.84
C PHE A 187 6.42 16.17 8.33
N ASN A 188 7.50 15.50 8.73
CA ASN A 188 8.04 15.45 10.09
C ASN A 188 7.02 14.98 11.14
N PHE A 189 6.41 13.82 10.89
CA PHE A 189 5.54 13.16 11.86
C PHE A 189 6.38 12.45 12.94
N GLY A 190 5.79 12.28 14.12
CA GLY A 190 6.29 11.37 15.14
C GLY A 190 6.16 9.89 14.75
N ASP A 191 6.30 9.01 15.74
CA ASP A 191 6.02 7.58 15.56
C ASP A 191 4.50 7.34 15.50
N ILE A 192 3.95 7.29 14.28
CA ILE A 192 2.50 7.19 14.03
C ILE A 192 2.08 5.72 13.86
N GLY A 193 2.07 4.98 14.97
CA GLY A 193 1.54 3.62 15.03
C GLY A 193 2.11 2.65 13.98
N ALA A 194 1.47 1.50 13.82
CA ALA A 194 1.86 0.50 12.83
C ALA A 194 0.63 -0.15 12.20
N PHE A 195 0.79 -0.70 11.00
CA PHE A 195 -0.26 -1.45 10.30
C PHE A 195 -0.37 -2.93 10.73
N GLY A 196 0.48 -3.33 11.69
CA GLY A 196 0.68 -4.72 12.11
C GLY A 196 2.01 -5.28 11.58
N GLU A 197 2.09 -6.61 11.49
CA GLU A 197 3.29 -7.30 11.01
C GLU A 197 3.62 -6.94 9.55
N THR A 198 4.90 -6.65 9.29
CA THR A 198 5.46 -6.38 7.95
C THR A 198 6.41 -7.52 7.56
N ASN A 199 6.81 -7.57 6.28
CA ASN A 199 7.72 -8.61 5.80
C ASN A 199 9.00 -8.70 6.66
N ALA A 200 9.29 -9.90 7.13
CA ALA A 200 10.52 -10.20 7.84
C ALA A 200 11.73 -10.20 6.91
N ALA A 201 12.93 -10.23 7.50
CA ALA A 201 14.18 -10.31 6.75
C ALA A 201 14.22 -11.59 5.89
N VAL A 202 14.64 -11.44 4.64
CA VAL A 202 14.87 -12.57 3.74
C VAL A 202 16.33 -12.99 3.86
N ALA A 203 16.56 -14.25 4.25
CA ALA A 203 17.88 -14.85 4.31
C ALA A 203 18.43 -15.21 2.91
#